data_AF-A0A0F4IY19-F1
#
_entry.id   AF-A0A0F4IY19-F1
#
_cell.length_a   1.000
_cell.length_b   1.000
_cell.length_c   1.000
_cell.angle_alpha   90.00
_cell.angle_beta   90.00
_cell.angle_gamma   90.00
#
_symmetry.space_group_name_H-M   'P 1'
#
loop_
_entity.id
_entity.type
_entity.pdbx_description
1 polymer ?
#
loop_
_entity_poly.entity_id
_entity_poly.type
_entity_poly.pdbx_seq_one_letter_code
_entity_poly.pdbx_strand_id
1 'polypeptide(L)'
;MELLRASLDPASHREDVVSKLDLPTGRLIAAAAHADADDNGADRLANLAGGLALAALGLSAEVASRGEKTLEEFLDGLEQAGDDEVHKLMVATIRGMLHDQGVEVMGRTLAQDQARFLDLLLALTSYCGTSILALQAIGTPAETTLADLEDALRDEDDEAEPAATS
;
A
#
# COMPACT_ATOMS: atom_id res chain seq x y z
N MET A 1 10.21 -1.72 -2.01
CA MET A 1 10.70 -1.39 -0.65
C MET A 1 11.08 0.09 -0.43
N GLU A 2 11.68 0.79 -1.40
CA GLU A 2 12.05 2.21 -1.21
C GLU A 2 10.88 3.12 -0.82
N LEU A 3 9.69 2.87 -1.38
CA LEU A 3 8.48 3.62 -1.04
C LEU A 3 8.07 3.46 0.43
N LEU A 4 8.11 2.22 0.96
CA LEU A 4 7.81 1.96 2.37
C LEU A 4 8.87 2.58 3.27
N ARG A 5 10.15 2.52 2.91
CA ARG A 5 11.22 3.22 3.65
C ARG A 5 11.00 4.74 3.66
N ALA A 6 10.64 5.33 2.52
CA ALA A 6 10.30 6.74 2.42
C ALA A 6 9.08 7.10 3.29
N SER A 7 8.11 6.20 3.45
CA SER A 7 6.95 6.40 4.32
C SER A 7 7.30 6.47 5.81
N LEU A 8 8.50 6.06 6.22
CA LEU A 8 8.97 6.18 7.61
C LEU A 8 9.68 7.52 7.87
N ASP A 9 10.04 8.27 6.83
CA ASP A 9 10.64 9.59 6.96
C ASP A 9 9.58 10.60 7.44
N PRO A 10 9.81 11.35 8.54
CA PRO A 10 8.92 12.43 8.97
C PRO A 10 8.59 13.45 7.87
N ALA A 11 9.50 13.67 6.92
CA ALA A 11 9.27 14.55 5.77
C ALA A 11 8.12 14.09 4.87
N SER A 12 7.77 12.81 4.88
CA SER A 12 6.65 12.23 4.12
C SER A 12 5.28 12.46 4.75
N HIS A 13 5.23 12.98 5.99
CA HIS A 13 4.00 13.23 6.75
C HIS A 13 3.69 14.71 6.93
N ARG A 14 4.41 15.57 6.20
CA ARG A 14 4.24 17.02 6.27
C ARG A 14 2.89 17.44 5.68
N GLU A 15 2.11 18.19 6.45
CA GLU A 15 0.84 18.75 6.01
C GLU A 15 0.97 20.13 5.34
N ASP A 16 2.12 20.79 5.50
CA ASP A 16 2.39 22.15 5.00
C ASP A 16 2.82 22.19 3.52
N VAL A 17 2.72 21.07 2.81
CA VAL A 17 3.06 20.96 1.39
C VAL A 17 1.89 21.39 0.49
N VAL A 18 2.23 22.06 -0.61
CA VAL A 18 1.24 22.48 -1.62
C VAL A 18 0.70 21.27 -2.40
N SER A 19 1.55 20.28 -2.66
CA SER A 19 1.18 19.03 -3.33
C SER A 19 1.73 17.84 -2.56
N LYS A 20 0.92 16.80 -2.36
CA LYS A 20 1.37 15.53 -1.78
C LYS A 20 2.40 14.82 -2.66
N LEU A 21 2.45 15.13 -3.97
CA LEU A 21 3.46 14.62 -4.89
C LEU A 21 4.85 15.23 -4.65
N ASP A 22 4.95 16.33 -3.90
CA ASP A 22 6.24 16.94 -3.54
C ASP A 22 6.91 16.26 -2.33
N LEU A 23 6.18 15.39 -1.62
CA LEU A 23 6.68 14.58 -0.50
C LEU A 23 7.60 13.45 -1.02
N PRO A 24 8.53 12.91 -0.21
CA PRO A 24 9.39 11.80 -0.63
C PRO A 24 8.61 10.60 -1.21
N THR A 25 7.52 10.18 -0.55
CA THR A 25 6.63 9.11 -1.03
C THR A 25 5.93 9.49 -2.33
N GLY A 26 5.41 10.72 -2.41
CA GLY A 26 4.75 11.24 -3.60
C GLY A 26 5.66 11.33 -4.83
N ARG A 27 6.93 11.70 -4.64
CA ARG A 27 7.93 11.76 -5.72
C ARG A 27 8.22 10.38 -6.30
N LEU A 28 8.28 9.35 -5.45
CA LEU A 28 8.50 7.97 -5.92
C LEU A 28 7.31 7.45 -6.72
N ILE A 29 6.08 7.75 -6.27
CA ILE A 29 4.86 7.41 -7.01
C ILE A 29 4.81 8.18 -8.34
N ALA A 30 5.11 9.48 -8.33
CA ALA A 30 5.15 10.31 -9.54
C ALA A 30 6.23 9.84 -10.53
N ALA A 31 7.39 9.40 -10.05
CA ALA A 31 8.44 8.84 -10.89
C ALA A 31 7.99 7.55 -11.59
N ALA A 32 7.29 6.66 -10.88
CA ALA A 32 6.69 5.46 -11.48
C ALA A 32 5.64 5.82 -12.55
N ALA A 33 4.76 6.77 -12.25
CA ALA A 33 3.75 7.26 -13.19
C ALA A 33 4.37 7.89 -14.45
N HIS A 34 5.45 8.65 -14.30
CA HIS A 34 6.13 9.27 -15.43
C HIS A 34 6.84 8.24 -16.32
N ALA A 35 7.52 7.27 -15.71
CA ALA A 35 8.17 6.19 -16.45
C ALA A 35 7.17 5.34 -17.25
N ASP A 36 5.98 5.08 -16.70
CA ASP A 36 4.91 4.39 -17.42
C ASP A 36 4.37 5.22 -18.60
N ALA A 37 4.23 6.54 -18.43
CA ALA A 37 3.83 7.43 -19.51
C ALA A 37 4.86 7.48 -20.65
N ASP A 38 6.15 7.49 -20.32
CA ASP A 38 7.24 7.50 -21.30
C ASP A 38 7.31 6.19 -22.12
N ASP A 39 7.01 5.05 -21.48
CA ASP A 39 6.98 3.73 -22.13
C ASP A 39 5.61 3.38 -22.75
N ASN A 40 4.63 4.27 -22.66
CA ASN A 40 3.23 4.02 -23.06
C ASN A 40 2.66 2.73 -22.44
N GLY A 41 2.99 2.47 -21.17
CA GLY A 41 2.59 1.31 -20.37
C GLY A 41 1.92 1.71 -19.06
N ALA A 42 1.64 0.73 -18.20
CA ALA A 42 1.09 0.94 -16.86
C ALA A 42 1.67 -0.05 -15.82
N ASP A 43 2.73 -0.75 -16.20
CA ASP A 43 3.21 -1.91 -15.44
C ASP A 43 3.83 -1.49 -14.11
N ARG A 44 4.53 -0.35 -14.05
CA ARG A 44 5.21 0.07 -12.82
C ARG A 44 4.21 0.53 -11.77
N LEU A 45 3.21 1.32 -12.16
CA LEU A 45 2.13 1.73 -11.27
C LEU A 45 1.28 0.54 -10.84
N ALA A 46 1.00 -0.41 -11.74
CA ALA A 46 0.27 -1.62 -11.40
C ALA A 46 1.03 -2.47 -10.37
N ASN A 47 2.33 -2.71 -10.60
CA ASN A 47 3.19 -3.46 -9.68
C ASN A 47 3.33 -2.74 -8.33
N LEU A 48 3.48 -1.40 -8.36
CA LEU A 48 3.55 -0.59 -7.15
C LEU A 48 2.24 -0.68 -6.33
N ALA A 49 1.11 -0.60 -7.01
CA ALA A 49 -0.22 -0.69 -6.39
C ALA A 49 -0.46 -2.07 -5.77
N GLY A 50 -0.16 -3.14 -6.51
CA GLY A 50 -0.25 -4.52 -6.04
C GLY A 50 0.60 -4.76 -4.80
N GLY A 51 1.88 -4.40 -4.85
CA GLY A 51 2.79 -4.55 -3.72
C GLY A 51 2.38 -3.73 -2.50
N LEU A 52 1.86 -2.51 -2.69
CA LEU A 52 1.31 -1.69 -1.59
C LEU A 52 0.05 -2.33 -0.97
N ALA A 53 -0.85 -2.85 -1.79
CA ALA A 53 -2.08 -3.46 -1.33
C ALA A 53 -1.80 -4.76 -0.54
N LEU A 54 -0.87 -5.60 -1.02
CA LEU A 54 -0.39 -6.79 -0.31
C LEU A 54 0.29 -6.42 1.01
N ALA A 55 1.20 -5.45 0.99
CA ALA A 55 1.85 -4.98 2.21
C ALA A 55 0.85 -4.43 3.24
N ALA A 56 -0.15 -3.66 2.77
CA ALA A 56 -1.21 -3.14 3.62
C ALA A 56 -2.07 -4.25 4.24
N LEU A 57 -2.37 -5.32 3.48
CA LEU A 57 -3.08 -6.50 3.98
C LEU A 57 -2.25 -7.23 5.06
N GLY A 58 -0.99 -7.53 4.77
CA GLY A 58 -0.09 -8.21 5.72
C GLY A 58 0.10 -7.41 7.01
N LEU A 59 0.30 -6.10 6.91
CA LEU A 59 0.39 -5.20 8.06
C LEU A 59 -0.93 -5.13 8.84
N SER A 60 -2.08 -5.12 8.15
CA SER A 60 -3.39 -5.17 8.81
C SER A 60 -3.54 -6.44 9.64
N ALA A 61 -3.14 -7.59 9.10
CA ALA A 61 -3.22 -8.88 9.78
C ALA A 61 -2.31 -8.91 11.02
N GLU A 62 -1.08 -8.42 10.91
CA GLU A 62 -0.14 -8.35 12.04
C GLU A 62 -0.67 -7.40 13.13
N VAL A 63 -1.12 -6.19 12.77
CA VAL A 63 -1.68 -5.22 13.73
C VAL A 63 -2.94 -5.78 14.40
N ALA A 64 -3.83 -6.44 13.65
CA ALA A 64 -5.02 -7.08 14.20
C ALA A 64 -4.65 -8.17 15.22
N SER A 65 -3.70 -9.04 14.87
CA SER A 65 -3.21 -10.13 15.73
C SER A 65 -2.65 -9.60 17.05
N ARG A 66 -1.83 -8.53 16.99
CA ARG A 66 -1.27 -7.86 18.18
C ARG A 66 -2.34 -7.22 19.06
N GLY A 67 -3.45 -6.79 18.47
CA GLY A 67 -4.61 -6.25 19.15
C GLY A 67 -5.62 -7.28 19.62
N GLU A 68 -5.32 -8.59 19.51
CA GLU A 68 -6.24 -9.70 19.82
C GLU A 68 -7.57 -9.63 19.03
N LYS A 69 -7.52 -9.13 17.80
CA LYS A 69 -8.67 -9.03 16.89
C LYS A 69 -8.51 -9.93 15.69
N THR A 70 -9.63 -10.36 15.13
CA THR A 70 -9.63 -10.88 13.76
C THR A 70 -9.33 -9.77 12.76
N LEU A 71 -8.83 -10.14 11.57
CA LEU A 71 -8.60 -9.17 10.49
C LEU A 71 -9.89 -8.46 10.08
N GLU A 72 -11.02 -9.18 10.03
CA GLU A 72 -12.33 -8.59 9.69
C GLU A 72 -12.75 -7.52 10.72
N GLU A 73 -12.70 -7.83 12.02
CA GLU A 73 -13.02 -6.86 13.08
C GLU A 73 -12.10 -5.63 13.05
N PHE A 74 -10.82 -5.84 12.71
CA PHE A 74 -9.88 -4.74 12.54
C PHE A 74 -10.24 -3.86 11.34
N LEU A 75 -10.55 -4.44 10.18
CA LEU A 75 -10.94 -3.71 8.98
C LEU A 75 -12.27 -2.97 9.16
N ASP A 76 -13.24 -3.54 9.89
CA ASP A 76 -14.48 -2.85 10.24
C ASP A 76 -14.22 -1.62 11.11
N GLY A 77 -13.32 -1.75 12.09
CA GLY A 77 -12.88 -0.62 12.91
C GLY A 77 -12.12 0.43 12.09
N LEU A 78 -11.28 0.00 11.16
CA LEU A 78 -10.54 0.88 10.25
C LEU A 78 -11.50 1.65 9.34
N GLU A 79 -12.51 0.99 8.77
CA GLU A 79 -13.56 1.62 7.96
C GLU A 79 -14.31 2.69 8.74
N GLN A 80 -14.64 2.43 10.00
CA GLN A 80 -15.34 3.38 10.87
C GLN A 80 -14.46 4.56 11.33
N ALA A 81 -13.14 4.44 11.26
CA ALA A 81 -12.21 5.46 11.74
C ALA A 81 -12.07 6.67 10.79
N GLY A 82 -12.50 6.55 9.53
CA GLY A 82 -12.40 7.61 8.53
C GLY A 82 -13.62 7.66 7.62
N ASP A 83 -14.08 8.87 7.30
CA ASP A 83 -15.30 9.06 6.50
C ASP A 83 -15.01 9.59 5.08
N ASP A 84 -13.77 9.94 4.78
CA ASP A 84 -13.43 10.43 3.45
C ASP A 84 -13.36 9.30 2.40
N GLU A 85 -13.59 9.70 1.15
CA GLU A 85 -13.70 8.80 0.00
C GLU A 85 -12.40 8.07 -0.35
N VAL A 86 -11.24 8.62 0.03
CA VAL A 86 -9.94 7.99 -0.23
C VAL A 86 -9.66 6.95 0.85
N HIS A 87 -9.96 7.25 2.11
CA HIS A 87 -9.89 6.30 3.22
C HIS A 87 -10.78 5.09 2.98
N LYS A 88 -12.06 5.29 2.62
CA LYS A 88 -12.98 4.20 2.28
C LYS A 88 -12.47 3.35 1.12
N LEU A 89 -11.90 3.98 0.09
CA LEU A 89 -11.32 3.28 -1.04
C LEU A 89 -10.07 2.47 -0.64
N MET A 90 -9.23 3.01 0.23
CA MET A 90 -8.07 2.30 0.80
C MET A 90 -8.52 1.05 1.55
N VAL A 91 -9.50 1.17 2.46
CA VAL A 91 -10.03 0.02 3.21
C VAL A 91 -10.69 -0.99 2.27
N ALA A 92 -11.47 -0.53 1.29
CA ALA A 92 -12.07 -1.40 0.28
C ALA A 92 -11.02 -2.14 -0.56
N THR A 93 -9.88 -1.51 -0.84
CA THR A 93 -8.76 -2.14 -1.55
C THR A 93 -8.13 -3.23 -0.68
N ILE A 94 -7.83 -2.95 0.58
CA ILE A 94 -7.25 -3.92 1.52
C ILE A 94 -8.20 -5.11 1.73
N ARG A 95 -9.49 -4.84 1.99
CA ARG A 95 -10.51 -5.88 2.12
C ARG A 95 -10.69 -6.65 0.80
N GLY A 96 -10.59 -5.97 -0.34
CA GLY A 96 -10.61 -6.60 -1.66
C GLY A 96 -9.47 -7.60 -1.85
N MET A 97 -8.26 -7.31 -1.33
CA MET A 97 -7.14 -8.26 -1.41
C MET A 97 -7.42 -9.57 -0.67
N LEU A 98 -8.18 -9.54 0.44
CA LEU A 98 -8.60 -10.75 1.16
C LEU A 98 -9.54 -11.65 0.33
N HIS A 99 -10.19 -11.09 -0.69
CA HIS A 99 -11.21 -11.75 -1.50
C HIS A 99 -10.85 -11.81 -3.00
N ASP A 100 -9.56 -11.68 -3.35
CA ASP A 100 -9.05 -11.66 -4.72
C ASP A 100 -9.69 -10.58 -5.63
N GLN A 101 -10.22 -9.51 -5.04
CA GLN A 101 -10.92 -8.41 -5.70
C GLN A 101 -10.15 -7.08 -5.65
N GLY A 102 -9.04 -7.01 -4.90
CA GLY A 102 -8.29 -5.76 -4.70
C GLY A 102 -7.72 -5.20 -6.01
N VAL A 103 -7.24 -6.07 -6.89
CA VAL A 103 -6.77 -5.70 -8.24
C VAL A 103 -7.89 -5.09 -9.08
N GLU A 104 -9.11 -5.63 -9.01
CA GLU A 104 -10.27 -5.09 -9.72
C GLU A 104 -10.65 -3.70 -9.20
N VAL A 105 -10.64 -3.50 -7.88
CA VAL A 105 -10.90 -2.20 -7.25
C VAL A 105 -9.90 -1.16 -7.77
N MET A 106 -8.61 -1.47 -7.71
CA MET A 106 -7.53 -0.59 -8.18
C MET A 106 -7.63 -0.28 -9.68
N GLY A 107 -7.85 -1.31 -10.51
CA GLY A 107 -8.00 -1.15 -11.96
C GLY A 107 -9.20 -0.28 -12.34
N ARG A 108 -10.32 -0.44 -11.63
CA ARG A 108 -11.51 0.41 -11.83
C ARG A 108 -11.24 1.85 -11.43
N THR A 109 -10.57 2.08 -10.31
CA THR A 109 -10.20 3.45 -9.87
C THR A 109 -9.30 4.11 -10.91
N LEU A 110 -8.25 3.43 -11.38
CA LEU A 110 -7.34 3.98 -12.39
C LEU A 110 -8.06 4.33 -13.70
N ALA A 111 -8.96 3.46 -14.17
CA ALA A 111 -9.71 3.69 -15.41
C ALA A 111 -10.71 4.86 -15.32
N GLN A 112 -11.23 5.15 -14.12
CA GLN A 112 -12.22 6.20 -13.90
C GLN A 112 -11.59 7.55 -13.59
N ASP A 113 -10.57 7.56 -12.72
CA ASP A 113 -9.96 8.77 -12.20
C ASP A 113 -8.51 8.48 -11.75
N GLN A 114 -7.57 8.87 -12.61
CA GLN A 114 -6.14 8.71 -12.34
C GLN A 114 -5.68 9.51 -11.12
N ALA A 115 -6.24 10.69 -10.86
CA ALA A 115 -5.86 11.48 -9.69
C ALA A 115 -6.31 10.78 -8.41
N ARG A 116 -7.54 10.24 -8.38
CA ARG A 116 -8.04 9.42 -7.27
C ARG A 116 -7.21 8.15 -7.07
N PHE A 117 -6.72 7.54 -8.15
CA PHE A 117 -5.81 6.40 -8.05
C PHE A 117 -4.47 6.77 -7.40
N LEU A 118 -3.88 7.91 -7.76
CA LEU A 118 -2.66 8.40 -7.10
C LEU A 118 -2.90 8.73 -5.61
N ASP A 119 -4.06 9.30 -5.28
CA ASP A 119 -4.46 9.52 -3.89
C ASP A 119 -4.60 8.21 -3.11
N LEU A 120 -5.13 7.16 -3.74
CA LEU A 120 -5.18 5.81 -3.16
C LEU A 120 -3.77 5.27 -2.88
N LEU A 121 -2.82 5.39 -3.81
CA LEU A 121 -1.44 4.94 -3.58
C LEU A 121 -0.77 5.70 -2.42
N LEU A 122 -1.00 7.01 -2.33
CA LEU A 122 -0.52 7.83 -1.21
C LEU A 122 -1.15 7.38 0.11
N ALA A 123 -2.44 7.09 0.12
CA ALA A 123 -3.15 6.61 1.32
C ALA A 123 -2.64 5.25 1.77
N LEU A 124 -2.51 4.28 0.86
CA LEU A 124 -1.93 2.95 1.16
C LEU A 124 -0.49 3.09 1.67
N THR A 125 0.32 3.94 1.07
CA THR A 125 1.70 4.18 1.51
C THR A 125 1.75 4.76 2.93
N SER A 126 0.92 5.77 3.20
CA SER A 126 0.81 6.40 4.52
C SER A 126 0.33 5.40 5.58
N TYR A 127 -0.67 4.58 5.22
CA TYR A 127 -1.19 3.51 6.06
C TYR A 127 -0.09 2.49 6.40
N CYS A 128 0.64 1.99 5.40
CA CYS A 128 1.73 1.05 5.63
C CYS A 128 2.79 1.64 6.57
N GLY A 129 3.22 2.88 6.35
CA GLY A 129 4.17 3.57 7.22
C GLY A 129 3.65 3.70 8.65
N THR A 130 2.39 4.08 8.83
CA THR A 130 1.74 4.20 10.15
C THR A 130 1.67 2.86 10.86
N SER A 131 1.30 1.79 10.16
CA SER A 131 1.23 0.43 10.71
C SER A 131 2.62 -0.08 11.13
N ILE A 132 3.67 0.17 10.34
CA ILE A 132 5.05 -0.17 10.71
C ILE A 132 5.47 0.59 11.98
N LEU A 133 5.18 1.88 12.06
CA LEU A 133 5.48 2.69 13.25
C LEU A 133 4.68 2.22 14.49
N ALA A 134 3.44 1.78 14.31
CA ALA A 134 2.63 1.21 15.38
C ALA A 134 3.22 -0.11 15.90
N LEU A 135 3.67 -1.00 14.99
CA LEU A 135 4.38 -2.24 15.34
C LEU A 135 5.71 -1.95 16.06
N GLN A 136 6.43 -0.91 15.63
CA GLN A 136 7.64 -0.43 16.31
C GLN A 136 7.35 0.04 17.73
N ALA A 137 6.26 0.78 17.95
CA ALA A 137 5.88 1.25 19.27
C ALA A 137 5.60 0.11 20.27
N ILE A 138 5.21 -1.07 19.78
CA ILE A 138 4.92 -2.27 20.60
C ILE A 138 6.05 -3.30 20.60
N GLY A 139 7.22 -2.95 20.04
CA GLY A 139 8.45 -3.72 20.21
C GLY A 139 8.97 -4.48 18.97
N THR A 140 8.35 -4.33 17.80
CA THR A 140 8.85 -4.91 16.54
C THR A 140 9.64 -3.87 15.75
N PRO A 141 10.98 -3.97 15.62
CA PRO A 141 11.76 -2.97 14.90
C PRO A 141 11.28 -2.78 13.46
N ALA A 142 11.20 -1.53 12.99
CA ALA A 142 10.71 -1.23 11.64
C ALA A 142 11.49 -1.97 10.54
N GLU A 143 12.82 -2.10 10.67
CA GLU A 143 13.64 -2.85 9.71
C GLU A 143 13.31 -4.34 9.67
N THR A 144 12.88 -4.94 10.78
CA THR A 144 12.41 -6.33 10.81
C THR A 144 11.12 -6.45 10.02
N THR A 145 10.14 -5.59 10.28
CA THR A 145 8.88 -5.58 9.52
C THR A 145 9.10 -5.33 8.03
N LEU A 146 10.02 -4.42 7.67
CA LEU A 146 10.37 -4.18 6.28
C LEU A 146 11.03 -5.41 5.62
N ALA A 147 11.91 -6.12 6.33
CA ALA A 147 12.52 -7.35 5.82
C ALA A 147 11.47 -8.45 5.62
N ASP A 148 10.60 -8.67 6.61
CA ASP A 148 9.53 -9.67 6.54
C ASP A 148 8.57 -9.38 5.37
N LEU A 149 8.24 -8.10 5.13
CA LEU A 149 7.44 -7.68 3.98
C LEU A 149 8.17 -7.88 2.65
N GLU A 150 9.47 -7.60 2.60
CA GLU A 150 10.28 -7.80 1.40
C GLU A 150 10.36 -9.28 1.00
N ASP A 151 10.47 -10.17 1.99
CA ASP A 151 10.47 -11.61 1.77
C ASP A 151 9.09 -12.12 1.35
N ALA A 152 8.01 -11.67 2.01
CA ALA A 152 6.65 -12.05 1.63
C ALA A 152 6.27 -11.60 0.21
N LEU A 153 6.69 -10.40 -0.21
CA LEU A 153 6.45 -9.91 -1.57
C LEU A 153 7.25 -10.70 -2.62
N ARG A 154 8.45 -11.17 -2.27
CA ARG A 154 9.27 -11.99 -3.17
C ARG A 154 8.66 -13.39 -3.37
N ASP A 155 8.14 -13.98 -2.30
CA ASP A 155 7.49 -15.29 -2.37
C ASP A 155 6.23 -15.25 -3.26
N GLU A 156 5.43 -14.18 -3.18
CA GLU A 156 4.27 -13.96 -4.06
C GLU A 156 4.67 -13.79 -5.54
N ASP A 157 5.75 -13.07 -5.83
CA ASP A 157 6.29 -12.93 -7.19
C ASP A 157 6.79 -14.28 -7.75
N ASP A 158 7.44 -15.10 -6.91
CA ASP A 158 7.95 -16.43 -7.29
C ASP A 158 6.80 -17.45 -7.52
N GLU A 159 5.70 -17.36 -6.75
CA GLU A 159 4.51 -18.19 -6.97
C GLU A 159 3.68 -17.77 -8.21
N ALA A 160 3.81 -16.50 -8.64
CA ALA A 160 3.15 -15.97 -9.83
C ALA A 160 3.84 -16.35 -11.16
N GLU A 161 5.06 -16.89 -11.15
CA GLU A 161 5.66 -17.55 -12.34
C GLU A 161 5.15 -19.00 -12.46
N PRO A 162 4.18 -19.32 -13.36
CA PRO A 162 3.92 -20.71 -13.66
C PRO A 162 5.12 -21.28 -14.41
N ALA A 163 5.62 -22.42 -13.91
CA ALA A 163 6.62 -23.26 -14.56
C ALA A 163 6.46 -23.25 -16.08
N ALA A 164 7.37 -22.54 -16.77
CA ALA A 164 7.58 -22.69 -18.20
C ALA A 164 8.04 -24.13 -18.44
N THR A 165 7.06 -25.03 -18.61
CA THR A 165 7.32 -26.41 -18.99
C THR A 165 7.81 -26.41 -20.44
N SER A 166 9.04 -26.91 -20.58
CA SER A 166 9.76 -27.16 -21.83
C SER A 166 9.06 -28.17 -22.73
#